data_AF-A0A5C7ZNJ0-F1
#
_entry.id   AF-A0A5C7ZNJ0-F1
#
_cell.length_a   1.000
_cell.length_b   1.000
_cell.length_c   1.000
_cell.angle_alpha   90.00
_cell.angle_beta   90.00
_cell.angle_gamma   90.00
#
_symmetry.space_group_name_H-M   'P 1'
#
loop_
_entity.id
_entity.type
_entity.pdbx_description
1 polymer ?
#
loop_
_entity_poly.entity_id
_entity_poly.type
_entity_poly.pdbx_seq_one_letter_code
_entity_poly.pdbx_strand_id
1 'polypeptide(L)' 'MITHALLDTYESVQGEYERLPLSERPDELLWSMVDGLVLDLHMTKHGYASAGYVKHLDRELKRLCADESVVKRLRELMF' A
#
# COMPACT_ATOMS: atom_id res chain seq x y z
N MET A 1 -5.44 7.33 6.63
CA MET A 1 -6.16 6.76 5.47
C MET A 1 -5.27 6.92 4.25
N ILE A 2 -5.14 5.88 3.43
CA ILE A 2 -4.30 5.85 2.25
C ILE A 2 -5.03 6.58 1.13
N THR A 3 -4.38 7.58 0.53
CA THR A 3 -4.94 8.44 -0.52
C THR A 3 -4.10 8.34 -1.78
N HIS A 4 -4.61 8.86 -2.90
CA HIS A 4 -3.83 8.96 -4.13
C HIS A 4 -2.54 9.76 -3.97
N ALA A 5 -2.59 10.90 -3.25
CA ALA A 5 -1.40 11.72 -3.02
C ALA A 5 -0.30 10.95 -2.28
N LEU A 6 -0.68 10.11 -1.29
CA LEU A 6 0.29 9.26 -0.61
C LEU A 6 0.91 8.24 -1.55
N LEU A 7 0.10 7.61 -2.42
CA LEU A 7 0.60 6.66 -3.41
C LEU A 7 1.50 7.34 -4.46
N ASP A 8 1.17 8.57 -4.89
CA ASP A 8 2.01 9.36 -5.79
C ASP A 8 3.40 9.59 -5.17
N THR A 9 3.45 10.01 -3.90
CA THR A 9 4.69 10.18 -3.15
C THR A 9 5.43 8.85 -3.02
N TYR A 10 4.72 7.77 -2.67
CA TYR A 10 5.29 6.43 -2.53
C TYR A 10 5.94 5.93 -3.82
N GLU A 11 5.26 6.09 -4.96
CA GLU A 11 5.78 5.72 -6.27
C GLU A 11 6.97 6.57 -6.70
N SER A 12 6.96 7.87 -6.38
CA SER A 12 8.03 8.81 -6.78
C SER A 12 9.41 8.41 -6.23
N VAL A 13 9.44 7.74 -5.07
CA VAL A 13 10.66 7.24 -4.43
C VAL A 13 10.74 5.71 -4.42
N GLN A 14 9.85 5.02 -5.15
CA GLN A 14 9.80 3.56 -5.24
C GLN A 14 9.71 2.88 -3.86
N GLY A 15 8.94 3.44 -2.93
CA GLY A 15 8.81 2.94 -1.56
C GLY A 15 10.01 3.22 -0.65
N GLU A 16 11.11 3.82 -1.14
CA GLU A 16 12.24 4.20 -0.31
C GLU A 16 11.95 5.48 0.50
N TYR A 17 11.32 5.32 1.68
CA TYR A 17 10.98 6.43 2.58
C TYR A 17 12.15 7.40 2.85
N GLU A 18 13.36 6.85 3.00
CA GLU A 18 14.56 7.65 3.29
C GLU A 18 14.97 8.59 2.15
N ARG A 19 14.52 8.34 0.91
CA ARG A 19 14.75 9.26 -0.22
C ARG A 19 13.91 10.52 -0.16
N LEU A 20 12.86 10.56 0.67
CA LEU A 20 12.02 11.75 0.79
C LEU A 20 12.74 12.86 1.57
N PRO A 21 12.65 14.12 1.10
CA PRO A 21 13.03 15.28 1.89
C PRO A 21 12.28 15.29 3.22
N LEU A 22 12.97 15.64 4.32
CA LEU A 22 12.37 15.68 5.67
C LEU A 22 11.07 16.51 5.74
N SER A 23 10.96 17.57 4.93
CA SER A 23 9.77 18.43 4.84
C SER A 23 8.57 17.80 4.14
N GLU A 24 8.78 16.72 3.38
CA GLU A 24 7.77 16.05 2.56
C GLU A 24 7.45 14.64 3.07
N ARG A 25 8.12 14.20 4.14
CA ARG A 25 7.89 12.89 4.74
C ARG A 25 6.45 12.82 5.27
N PRO A 26 5.62 11.90 4.75
CA PRO A 26 4.32 11.62 5.34
C PRO A 26 4.50 10.93 6.69
N ASP A 27 3.39 10.67 7.37
CA ASP A 27 3.39 9.88 8.60
C ASP A 27 4.02 8.48 8.37
N GLU A 28 5.00 8.12 9.20
CA GLU A 28 5.79 6.89 9.07
C GLU A 28 4.95 5.62 9.30
N LEU A 29 3.96 5.69 10.19
CA LEU A 29 3.03 4.58 10.42
C LEU A 29 2.17 4.36 9.17
N LEU A 30 1.68 5.45 8.57
CA LEU A 30 0.90 5.40 7.34
C LEU A 30 1.73 4.86 6.16
N TRP A 31 3.00 5.23 6.07
CA TRP A 31 3.93 4.69 5.08
C TRP A 31 4.13 3.18 5.25
N SER A 32 4.43 2.75 6.47
CA SER A 32 4.63 1.34 6.81
C SER A 32 3.39 0.49 6.52
N MET A 33 2.18 1.06 6.65
CA MET A 33 0.95 0.38 6.23
C MET A 33 0.86 0.18 4.72
N VAL A 34 1.31 1.15 3.91
CA VAL A 34 1.38 1.00 2.45
C VAL A 34 2.37 -0.09 2.08
N ASP A 35 3.58 -0.08 2.66
CA ASP A 35 4.60 -1.12 2.45
C ASP A 35 4.04 -2.52 2.75
N GLY A 36 3.40 -2.69 3.91
CA GLY A 36 2.80 -3.96 4.32
C GLY A 36 1.73 -4.43 3.34
N LEU A 37 0.81 -3.55 2.93
CA LEU A 37 -0.24 -3.91 1.97
C LEU A 37 0.32 -4.29 0.60
N VAL A 38 1.36 -3.59 0.11
CA VAL A 38 2.01 -3.92 -1.16
C VAL A 38 2.66 -5.31 -1.08
N LEU A 39 3.35 -5.62 0.03
CA LEU A 39 3.92 -6.94 0.26
C LEU A 39 2.84 -8.04 0.32
N ASP A 40 1.77 -7.80 1.08
CA ASP A 40 0.67 -8.76 1.25
C ASP A 40 -0.05 -9.05 -0.08
N LEU A 41 -0.23 -8.00 -0.90
CA LEU A 41 -0.77 -8.10 -2.25
C LEU A 41 0.16 -8.90 -3.16
N HIS A 42 1.47 -8.67 -3.08
CA HIS A 42 2.47 -9.43 -3.83
C HIS A 42 2.44 -10.92 -3.43
N MET A 43 2.47 -11.22 -2.14
CA MET A 43 2.38 -12.59 -1.62
C MET A 43 1.09 -13.30 -2.08
N THR A 44 -0.03 -12.58 -2.04
CA THR A 44 -1.33 -13.08 -2.50
C THR A 44 -1.31 -13.41 -3.99
N LYS A 45 -0.76 -12.52 -4.81
CA LYS A 45 -0.65 -12.72 -6.25
C LYS A 45 0.18 -13.96 -6.62
N HIS A 46 1.24 -14.23 -5.85
CA HIS A 46 2.11 -15.39 -6.07
C HIS A 46 1.61 -16.70 -5.41
N GLY A 47 0.43 -16.68 -4.78
CA GLY A 47 -0.17 -17.87 -4.17
C GLY A 47 0.43 -18.26 -2.83
N TYR A 48 1.19 -17.38 -2.19
CA TYR A 48 1.72 -17.59 -0.83
C TYR A 48 0.69 -17.30 0.26
N ALA A 49 -0.44 -16.70 -0.08
CA ALA A 49 -1.53 -16.40 0.84
C ALA A 49 -2.61 -17.50 0.86
N SER A 50 -3.13 -17.81 2.04
CA SER A 50 -4.33 -18.65 2.19
C SER A 50 -5.60 -17.89 1.78
N ALA A 51 -6.65 -18.61 1.39
CA ALA A 51 -7.95 -18.00 1.06
C ALA A 51 -8.57 -17.20 2.22
N GLY A 52 -8.29 -17.60 3.47
CA GLY A 52 -8.71 -16.85 4.66
C GLY A 52 -7.98 -15.51 4.77
N TYR A 53 -6.69 -15.51 4.46
CA TYR A 53 -5.86 -14.31 4.46
C TYR A 53 -6.25 -13.34 3.34
N VAL A 54 -6.54 -13.82 2.13
CA VAL A 54 -7.04 -12.95 1.04
C VAL A 54 -8.31 -12.19 1.44
N LYS A 55 -9.25 -12.88 2.12
CA LYS A 55 -10.46 -12.23 2.65
C LYS A 55 -10.16 -11.20 3.74
N HIS A 56 -9.14 -11.44 4.55
CA HIS A 56 -8.69 -10.47 5.55
C HIS A 56 -8.08 -9.23 4.87
N LEU A 57 -7.18 -9.44 3.90
CA LEU A 57 -6.56 -8.39 3.11
C LEU A 57 -7.61 -7.54 2.37
N ASP A 58 -8.64 -8.14 1.78
CA ASP A 58 -9.74 -7.41 1.14
C ASP A 58 -10.49 -6.47 2.12
N ARG A 59 -10.62 -6.87 3.39
CA ARG A 59 -11.24 -6.02 4.44
C ARG A 59 -10.31 -4.89 4.85
N GLU A 60 -9.02 -5.18 5.00
CA GLU A 60 -8.02 -4.18 5.33
C GLU A 60 -7.89 -3.12 4.24
N LEU A 61 -7.86 -3.52 2.97
CA LEU A 61 -7.85 -2.60 1.84
C LEU A 61 -9.05 -1.65 1.87
N LYS A 62 -10.27 -2.17 2.14
CA LYS A 62 -11.48 -1.34 2.28
C LYS A 62 -11.47 -0.42 3.50
N ARG A 63 -10.78 -0.81 4.58
CA ARG A 63 -10.68 -0.04 5.82
C ARG A 63 -9.66 1.09 5.72
N LEU A 64 -8.54 0.82 5.05
CA LEU A 64 -7.37 1.70 5.05
C LEU A 64 -7.34 2.65 3.85
N CYS A 65 -7.90 2.26 2.70
CA CYS A 65 -7.93 3.08 1.49
C CYS A 65 -9.09 4.08 1.50
N ALA A 66 -8.86 5.26 0.93
CA ALA A 66 -9.87 6.32 0.85
C ALA A 66 -11.07 5.92 -0.02
N ASP A 67 -10.84 5.17 -1.09
CA ASP A 67 -11.87 4.70 -2.01
C ASP A 67 -11.41 3.45 -2.80
N GLU A 68 -12.32 2.87 -3.60
CA GLU A 68 -12.03 1.68 -4.41
C GLU A 68 -10.98 1.93 -5.50
N SER A 69 -10.81 3.17 -5.97
CA SER A 69 -9.82 3.50 -6.99
C SER A 69 -8.41 3.51 -6.41
N VAL A 70 -8.23 3.94 -5.16
CA VAL A 70 -6.97 3.76 -4.40
C VAL A 70 -6.66 2.26 -4.22
N VAL A 71 -7.65 1.44 -3.88
CA VAL A 71 -7.46 -0.02 -3.75
C VAL A 71 -6.99 -0.62 -5.07
N LYS A 72 -7.62 -0.24 -6.18
CA LYS A 72 -7.24 -0.72 -7.51
C LYS A 72 -5.79 -0.35 -7.83
N ARG A 73 -5.40 0.90 -7.55
CA ARG A 73 -4.05 1.39 -7.79
C ARG A 73 -2.99 0.65 -6.95
N LEU A 74 -3.29 0.36 -5.67
CA LEU A 74 -2.43 -0.49 -4.82
C LEU A 74 -2.24 -1.91 -5.37
N ARG A 75 -3.26 -2.50 -6.01
CA ARG A 75 -3.13 -3.82 -6.65
C ARG A 75 -2.29 -3.80 -7.92
N GLU A 76 -2.23 -2.65 -8.58
CA GLU A 76 -1.45 -2.42 -9.80
C GLU A 76 -0.01 -1.98 -9.49
N LEU A 77 0.25 -1.53 -8.27
CA LEU A 77 1.58 -1.28 -7.73
C LEU A 77 2.37 -2.60 -7.66
N MET A 78 3.07 -2.89 -8.74
CA MET A 78 3.99 -4.01 -8.86
C MET A 78 5.38 -3.43 -9.03
N PHE A 79 6.20 -3.59 -8.00
CA PHE A 79 7.65 -3.45 -8.10
C PHE A 79 8.27 -4.80 -8.48
#